data_AF-A0A941VP38-F1
#
_entry.id   AF-A0A941VP38-F1
#
_cell.length_a   1.000
_cell.length_b   1.000
_cell.length_c   1.000
_cell.angle_alpha   90.00
_cell.angle_beta   90.00
_cell.angle_gamma   90.00
#
_symmetry.space_group_name_H-M   'P 1'
#
loop_
_entity.id
_entity.type
_entity.pdbx_description
1 polymer ?
#
loop_
_entity_poly.entity_id
_entity_poly.type
_entity_poly.pdbx_seq_one_letter_code
_entity_poly.pdbx_strand_id
1 'polypeptide(L)'
;MDPPRGLILDRYGTKLAENRPSFDVSFTPKDAGDVGRVLSELSTHLNVPADELQGKVKNSRGLAAFRPVLLKQDIGRDVLAAVEAHKMDMPGVSVQVRLRRNYLYGLNASHVIGYLGEINLDELKSGDYPNLRGGDYIGKFGVERTQEGFLRGEPGGRQVEVNANGQIMRILQTVSPKPGRNVHLTLDRDLQQRAEELLEGVAGAAVAVEPTTGHILAMASSPTFNQNTFVSGISSDAWDSLVSNPYRPLENKA
;
A
#
# COMPACT_ATOMS: atom_id res chain seq x y z
N MET A 1 -4.59 -12.73 -7.86
CA MET A 1 -3.19 -12.76 -7.40
C MET A 1 -2.56 -11.50 -7.91
N ASP A 2 -2.04 -10.68 -7.02
CA ASP A 2 -1.65 -9.33 -7.38
C ASP A 2 -0.27 -9.35 -8.05
N PRO A 3 -0.11 -8.67 -9.19
CA PRO A 3 1.16 -8.59 -9.87
C PRO A 3 2.14 -7.71 -9.07
N PRO A 4 3.44 -8.03 -9.08
CA PRO A 4 4.44 -7.08 -8.64
C PRO A 4 4.36 -5.81 -9.50
N ARG A 5 4.17 -4.65 -8.86
CA ARG A 5 4.15 -3.36 -9.54
C ARG A 5 5.55 -3.03 -10.09
N GLY A 6 5.64 -2.36 -11.23
CA GLY A 6 6.91 -1.91 -11.79
C GLY A 6 7.70 -1.01 -10.81
N LEU A 7 9.02 -1.08 -10.86
CA LEU A 7 9.90 -0.18 -10.10
C LEU A 7 9.86 1.22 -10.71
N ILE A 8 10.04 2.25 -9.88
CA ILE A 8 10.35 3.60 -10.34
C ILE A 8 11.81 3.85 -10.05
N LEU A 9 12.56 4.23 -11.08
CA LEU A 9 14.01 4.38 -11.06
C LEU A 9 14.38 5.82 -11.46
N ASP A 10 15.46 6.33 -10.90
CA ASP A 10 16.06 7.59 -11.35
C ASP A 10 16.81 7.41 -12.68
N ARG A 11 17.43 8.50 -13.16
CA ARG A 11 18.18 8.50 -14.43
C ARG A 11 19.40 7.57 -14.46
N TYR A 12 19.92 7.17 -13.30
CA TYR A 12 21.07 6.27 -13.16
C TYR A 12 20.64 4.85 -12.78
N GLY A 13 19.33 4.57 -12.70
CA GLY A 13 18.80 3.27 -12.32
C GLY A 13 18.66 3.05 -10.81
N THR A 14 18.87 4.08 -9.98
CA THR A 14 18.64 4.02 -8.54
C THR A 14 17.15 3.86 -8.28
N LYS A 15 16.77 2.90 -7.43
CA LYS A 15 15.37 2.70 -7.09
C LYS A 15 14.83 3.84 -6.24
N LEU A 16 13.77 4.47 -6.70
CA LEU A 16 13.01 5.49 -5.97
C LEU A 16 11.79 4.88 -5.28
N ALA A 17 11.10 3.97 -5.98
CA ALA A 17 9.98 3.19 -5.43
C ALA A 17 10.10 1.72 -5.83
N GLU A 18 9.89 0.84 -4.85
CA GLU A 18 9.92 -0.60 -5.03
C GLU A 18 8.76 -1.30 -4.33
N ASN A 19 8.73 -2.62 -4.39
CA ASN A 19 7.78 -3.41 -3.61
C ASN A 19 8.55 -4.19 -2.55
N ARG A 20 8.04 -4.19 -1.33
CA ARG A 20 8.55 -5.01 -0.25
C ARG A 20 7.49 -6.01 0.22
N PRO A 21 7.90 -7.14 0.81
CA PRO A 21 6.99 -7.99 1.56
C PRO A 21 6.35 -7.20 2.71
N SER A 22 5.06 -7.41 2.88
CA SER A 22 4.21 -6.90 3.94
C SER A 22 3.50 -8.10 4.56
N PHE A 23 3.41 -8.10 5.89
CA PHE A 23 2.84 -9.20 6.65
C PHE A 23 1.50 -8.75 7.21
N ASP A 24 0.42 -9.36 6.73
CA ASP A 24 -0.94 -8.98 7.11
C ASP A 24 -1.53 -10.08 8.00
N VAL A 25 -1.97 -9.70 9.20
CA VAL A 25 -2.60 -10.63 10.14
C VAL A 25 -4.09 -10.72 9.84
N SER A 26 -4.53 -11.94 9.55
CA SER A 26 -5.92 -12.28 9.27
C SER A 26 -6.44 -13.32 10.25
N PHE A 27 -7.75 -13.30 10.50
CA PHE A 27 -8.42 -14.20 11.42
C PHE A 27 -9.61 -14.90 10.77
N THR A 28 -9.66 -16.22 10.84
CA THR A 28 -10.78 -17.04 10.35
C THR A 28 -11.60 -17.55 11.54
N PRO A 29 -12.81 -17.01 11.79
CA PRO A 29 -13.61 -17.36 12.95
C PRO A 29 -13.95 -18.85 13.04
N LYS A 30 -14.18 -19.52 11.91
CA LYS A 30 -14.49 -20.95 11.86
C LYS A 30 -13.38 -21.84 12.44
N ASP A 31 -12.13 -21.41 12.30
CA ASP A 31 -10.96 -22.20 12.68
C ASP A 31 -10.49 -21.90 14.10
N ALA A 32 -11.08 -20.89 14.77
CA ALA A 32 -10.54 -20.32 16.01
C ALA A 32 -11.06 -20.95 17.31
N GLY A 33 -12.17 -21.70 17.26
CA GLY A 33 -12.82 -22.18 18.47
C GLY A 33 -13.28 -21.02 19.37
N ASP A 34 -12.57 -20.77 20.48
CA ASP A 34 -12.83 -19.64 21.37
C ASP A 34 -12.27 -18.32 20.80
N VAL A 35 -13.10 -17.66 19.98
CA VAL A 35 -12.79 -16.36 19.37
C VAL A 35 -12.39 -15.30 20.40
N GLY A 36 -13.04 -15.28 21.58
CA GLY A 36 -12.81 -14.25 22.59
C GLY A 36 -11.43 -14.37 23.23
N ARG A 37 -11.03 -15.61 23.55
CA ARG A 37 -9.70 -15.92 24.07
C ARG A 37 -8.61 -15.58 23.04
N VAL A 38 -8.76 -16.06 21.81
CA VAL A 38 -7.74 -15.88 20.75
C VAL A 38 -7.54 -14.41 20.41
N LEU A 39 -8.61 -13.63 20.27
CA LEU A 39 -8.49 -12.19 19.97
C LEU A 39 -7.89 -11.40 21.13
N SER A 40 -8.16 -11.80 22.38
CA SER A 40 -7.54 -11.19 23.56
C SER A 40 -6.03 -11.44 23.59
N GLU A 41 -5.60 -12.66 23.30
CA GLU A 41 -4.17 -13.00 23.22
C GLU A 41 -3.47 -12.27 22.07
N LEU A 42 -4.08 -12.26 20.89
CA LEU A 42 -3.56 -11.55 19.72
C LEU A 42 -3.46 -10.03 19.96
N SER A 43 -4.37 -9.45 20.75
CA SER A 43 -4.38 -8.03 21.08
C SER A 43 -3.07 -7.57 21.72
N THR A 44 -2.50 -8.41 22.60
CA THR A 44 -1.24 -8.14 23.29
C THR A 44 -0.06 -8.12 22.33
N HIS A 45 -0.02 -9.05 21.37
CA HIS A 45 1.04 -9.10 20.36
C HIS A 45 0.92 -7.98 19.32
N LEU A 46 -0.29 -7.61 18.93
CA LEU A 46 -0.51 -6.57 17.92
C LEU A 46 -0.42 -5.14 18.48
N ASN A 47 -0.47 -4.98 19.80
CA ASN A 47 -0.68 -3.69 20.47
C ASN A 47 -1.91 -2.96 19.90
N VAL A 48 -3.02 -3.70 19.77
CA VAL A 48 -4.33 -3.20 19.31
C VAL A 48 -5.36 -3.62 20.33
N PRO A 49 -6.26 -2.74 20.80
CA PRO A 49 -7.27 -3.11 21.79
C PRO A 49 -8.11 -4.32 21.34
N ALA A 50 -8.35 -5.27 22.24
CA ALA A 50 -9.12 -6.47 21.95
C ALA A 50 -10.55 -6.13 21.44
N ASP A 51 -11.15 -5.07 21.96
CA ASP A 51 -12.47 -4.59 21.53
C ASP A 51 -12.48 -4.12 20.07
N GLU A 52 -11.39 -3.52 19.58
CA GLU A 52 -11.25 -3.14 18.18
C GLU A 52 -11.17 -4.38 17.28
N LEU A 53 -10.37 -5.37 17.67
CA LEU A 53 -10.24 -6.64 16.95
C LEU A 53 -11.58 -7.40 16.92
N GLN A 54 -12.27 -7.47 18.06
CA GLN A 54 -13.61 -8.04 18.14
C GLN A 54 -14.62 -7.27 17.29
N GLY A 55 -14.54 -5.94 17.26
CA GLY A 55 -15.36 -5.09 16.40
C GLY A 55 -15.18 -5.42 14.93
N LYS A 56 -13.92 -5.54 14.45
CA LYS A 56 -13.61 -5.93 13.07
C LYS A 56 -14.20 -7.31 12.71
N VAL A 57 -14.10 -8.28 13.61
CA VAL A 57 -14.68 -9.62 13.40
C VAL A 57 -16.21 -9.59 13.44
N LYS A 58 -16.82 -8.85 14.36
CA LYS A 58 -18.28 -8.72 14.50
C LYS A 58 -18.90 -8.00 13.29
N ASN A 59 -18.28 -6.93 12.81
CA ASN A 59 -18.73 -6.18 11.63
C ASN A 59 -18.61 -7.02 10.34
N SER A 60 -17.74 -8.03 10.37
CA SER A 60 -17.58 -8.99 9.27
C SER A 60 -18.57 -10.17 9.33
N ARG A 61 -19.51 -10.22 10.29
CA ARG A 61 -20.48 -11.34 10.43
C ARG A 61 -21.44 -11.54 9.25
N GLY A 62 -21.59 -10.55 8.36
CA GLY A 62 -22.30 -10.71 7.09
C GLY A 62 -21.52 -11.50 6.03
N LEU A 63 -20.21 -11.69 6.23
CA LEU A 63 -19.36 -12.55 5.42
C LEU A 63 -19.37 -13.95 6.02
N ALA A 64 -19.32 -14.97 5.16
CA ALA A 64 -19.36 -16.35 5.63
C ALA A 64 -18.17 -16.68 6.54
N ALA A 65 -18.41 -17.46 7.61
CA ALA A 65 -17.47 -17.68 8.73
C ALA A 65 -16.09 -18.27 8.36
N PHE A 66 -15.93 -18.75 7.12
CA PHE A 66 -14.68 -19.27 6.56
C PHE A 66 -13.83 -18.18 5.87
N ARG A 67 -14.33 -16.96 5.69
CA ARG A 67 -13.56 -15.87 5.10
C ARG A 67 -12.61 -15.27 6.14
N PRO A 68 -11.30 -15.20 5.84
CA PRO A 68 -10.35 -14.51 6.70
C PRO A 68 -10.70 -13.02 6.79
N VAL A 69 -10.76 -12.51 8.01
CA VAL A 69 -10.96 -11.08 8.32
C VAL A 69 -9.58 -10.47 8.55
N LEU A 70 -9.23 -9.44 7.78
CA LEU A 70 -8.00 -8.69 7.97
C LEU A 70 -8.09 -7.88 9.28
N LEU A 71 -7.18 -8.16 10.21
CA LEU A 71 -7.16 -7.52 11.53
C LEU A 71 -6.17 -6.36 11.58
N LYS A 72 -4.97 -6.58 11.04
CA LYS A 72 -3.90 -5.58 10.98
C LYS A 72 -3.03 -5.83 9.76
N GLN A 73 -2.73 -4.75 9.05
CA GLN A 73 -1.84 -4.78 7.90
C GLN A 73 -0.41 -4.47 8.30
N ASP A 74 0.54 -5.00 7.51
CA ASP A 74 1.94 -4.61 7.51
C ASP A 74 2.63 -4.62 8.88
N ILE A 75 2.49 -5.73 9.62
CA ILE A 75 3.08 -5.88 10.94
C ILE A 75 4.62 -5.93 10.87
N GLY A 76 5.26 -5.43 11.93
CA GLY A 76 6.71 -5.50 12.10
C GLY A 76 7.21 -6.93 12.33
N ARG A 77 8.52 -7.14 12.18
CA ARG A 77 9.16 -8.45 12.31
C ARG A 77 9.01 -9.08 13.69
N ASP A 78 9.03 -8.26 14.74
CA ASP A 78 8.89 -8.76 16.12
C ASP A 78 7.50 -9.33 16.37
N VAL A 79 6.47 -8.62 15.88
CA VAL A 79 5.08 -9.07 15.92
C VAL A 79 4.90 -10.33 15.08
N LEU A 80 5.51 -10.38 13.89
CA LEU A 80 5.47 -11.56 13.02
C LEU A 80 6.04 -12.79 13.74
N ALA A 81 7.21 -12.65 14.35
CA ALA A 81 7.85 -13.71 15.11
C ALA A 81 6.98 -14.17 16.28
N ALA A 82 6.39 -13.23 17.02
CA ALA A 82 5.49 -13.54 18.14
C ALA A 82 4.24 -14.30 17.68
N VAL A 83 3.60 -13.86 16.58
CA VAL A 83 2.39 -14.51 16.03
C VAL A 83 2.69 -15.90 15.51
N GLU A 84 3.79 -16.10 14.77
CA GLU A 84 4.15 -17.43 14.25
C GLU A 84 4.60 -18.39 15.36
N ALA A 85 5.22 -17.89 16.43
CA ALA A 85 5.60 -18.71 17.58
C ALA A 85 4.41 -19.26 18.37
N HIS A 86 3.32 -18.48 18.49
CA HIS A 86 2.12 -18.84 19.25
C HIS A 86 0.96 -19.32 18.35
N LYS A 87 1.29 -19.73 17.11
CA LYS A 87 0.29 -20.13 16.11
C LYS A 87 -0.59 -21.30 16.56
N MET A 88 -0.04 -22.20 17.38
CA MET A 88 -0.79 -23.32 17.96
C MET A 88 -1.79 -22.85 19.03
N ASP A 89 -1.45 -21.80 19.77
CA ASP A 89 -2.27 -21.26 20.86
C ASP A 89 -3.34 -20.29 20.36
N MET A 90 -3.12 -19.72 19.18
CA MET A 90 -4.03 -18.81 18.47
C MET A 90 -4.61 -19.43 17.18
N PRO A 91 -5.42 -20.50 17.29
CA PRO A 91 -6.05 -21.11 16.13
C PRO A 91 -6.92 -20.09 15.37
N GLY A 92 -6.97 -20.24 14.05
CA GLY A 92 -7.64 -19.30 13.15
C GLY A 92 -6.88 -18.00 12.85
N VAL A 93 -5.77 -17.70 13.55
CA VAL A 93 -4.87 -16.60 13.17
C VAL A 93 -3.93 -17.07 12.07
N SER A 94 -3.76 -16.25 11.03
CA SER A 94 -2.84 -16.50 9.93
C SER A 94 -2.15 -15.21 9.48
N VAL A 95 -0.89 -15.33 9.10
CA VAL A 95 -0.16 -14.23 8.45
C VAL A 95 -0.15 -14.45 6.94
N GLN A 96 -0.59 -13.44 6.20
CA GLN A 96 -0.53 -13.42 4.75
C GLN A 96 0.62 -12.52 4.30
N VAL A 97 1.49 -13.04 3.45
CA VAL A 97 2.53 -12.22 2.81
C VAL A 97 1.92 -11.56 1.57
N ARG A 98 1.97 -10.23 1.53
CA ARG A 98 1.57 -9.42 0.38
C ARG A 98 2.71 -8.54 -0.08
N LEU A 99 2.68 -8.09 -1.33
CA LEU A 99 3.57 -7.04 -1.80
C LEU A 99 2.94 -5.69 -1.50
N ARG A 100 3.71 -4.80 -0.88
CA ARG A 100 3.31 -3.43 -0.59
C ARG A 100 4.31 -2.47 -1.20
N ARG A 101 3.82 -1.33 -1.68
CA ARG A 101 4.66 -0.28 -2.23
C ARG A 101 5.53 0.33 -1.14
N ASN A 102 6.80 0.57 -1.45
CA ASN A 102 7.77 1.17 -0.54
C ASN A 102 8.50 2.31 -1.26
N TYR A 103 8.36 3.52 -0.73
CA TYR A 103 9.09 4.69 -1.22
C TYR A 103 10.35 4.87 -0.39
N LEU A 104 11.51 4.70 -1.04
CA LEU A 104 12.79 4.52 -0.35
C LEU A 104 13.34 5.80 0.28
N TYR A 105 12.90 6.97 -0.21
CA TYR A 105 13.41 8.27 0.21
C TYR A 105 12.37 9.13 0.93
N GLY A 106 11.30 8.53 1.44
CA GLY A 106 10.38 9.15 2.40
C GLY A 106 9.72 10.45 1.94
N LEU A 107 10.34 11.59 2.29
CA LEU A 107 9.89 12.94 2.00
C LEU A 107 10.39 13.46 0.64
N ASN A 108 11.38 12.80 0.04
CA ASN A 108 11.99 13.26 -1.19
C ASN A 108 11.22 12.81 -2.41
N ALA A 109 11.11 13.72 -3.39
CA ALA A 109 10.41 13.54 -4.66
C ALA A 109 8.93 13.17 -4.52
N SER A 110 8.29 13.47 -3.39
CA SER A 110 6.93 13.01 -3.08
C SER A 110 5.89 13.44 -4.10
N HIS A 111 5.97 14.69 -4.58
CA HIS A 111 5.05 15.22 -5.58
C HIS A 111 5.33 14.68 -6.99
N VAL A 112 6.60 14.42 -7.30
CA VAL A 112 7.00 13.87 -8.61
C VAL A 112 6.59 12.41 -8.72
N ILE A 113 7.01 11.59 -7.76
CA ILE A 113 6.72 10.16 -7.75
C ILE A 113 5.23 9.93 -7.46
N GLY A 114 4.67 10.68 -6.51
CA GLY A 114 3.30 10.49 -6.03
C GLY A 114 3.16 9.30 -5.09
N TYR A 115 1.94 8.84 -4.86
CA TYR A 115 1.68 7.75 -3.93
C TYR A 115 0.53 6.86 -4.42
N LEU A 116 0.42 5.68 -3.79
CA LEU A 116 -0.73 4.79 -3.98
C LEU A 116 -1.77 5.07 -2.92
N GLY A 117 -3.03 4.86 -3.27
CA GLY A 117 -4.14 4.83 -2.32
C GLY A 117 -5.20 3.83 -2.76
N GLU A 118 -6.03 3.41 -1.82
CA GLU A 118 -7.16 2.54 -2.12
C GLU A 118 -8.11 3.21 -3.11
N ILE A 119 -8.62 2.44 -4.07
CA ILE A 119 -9.61 2.91 -5.02
C ILE A 119 -10.91 3.29 -4.29
N ASN A 120 -11.42 4.48 -4.55
CA ASN A 120 -12.68 4.94 -3.98
C ASN A 120 -13.87 4.58 -4.90
N LEU A 121 -15.09 4.81 -4.41
CA LEU A 121 -16.31 4.46 -5.14
C LEU A 121 -16.48 5.22 -6.45
N ASP A 122 -16.03 6.47 -6.52
CA ASP A 122 -16.18 7.30 -7.72
C ASP A 122 -15.22 6.84 -8.83
N GLU A 123 -13.98 6.50 -8.46
CA GLU A 123 -12.99 5.91 -9.36
C GLU A 123 -13.41 4.52 -9.85
N LEU A 124 -14.04 3.71 -8.99
CA LEU A 124 -14.56 2.41 -9.39
C LEU A 124 -15.71 2.54 -10.42
N LYS A 125 -16.50 3.63 -10.30
CA LYS A 125 -17.62 3.93 -11.21
C LYS A 125 -17.20 4.67 -12.48
N SER A 126 -15.99 5.24 -12.53
CA SER A 126 -15.54 6.03 -13.70
C SER A 126 -15.38 5.18 -14.97
N GLY A 127 -15.15 3.87 -14.81
CA GLY A 127 -14.89 2.95 -15.91
C GLY A 127 -13.42 2.89 -16.34
N ASP A 128 -12.54 3.74 -15.79
CA ASP A 128 -11.09 3.74 -16.08
C ASP A 128 -10.39 2.48 -15.53
N TYR A 129 -11.06 1.79 -14.60
CA TYR A 129 -10.53 0.70 -13.79
C TYR A 129 -11.41 -0.56 -13.87
N PRO A 130 -11.67 -1.12 -15.06
CA PRO A 130 -12.72 -2.12 -15.27
C PRO A 130 -12.49 -3.46 -14.57
N ASN A 131 -11.25 -3.76 -14.20
CA ASN A 131 -10.86 -5.02 -13.55
C ASN A 131 -10.66 -4.90 -12.05
N LEU A 132 -10.93 -3.72 -11.46
CA LEU A 132 -10.61 -3.42 -10.08
C LEU A 132 -11.79 -3.59 -9.16
N ARG A 133 -11.49 -3.74 -7.88
CA ARG A 133 -12.48 -3.92 -6.81
C ARG A 133 -12.09 -3.03 -5.63
N GLY A 134 -13.04 -2.78 -4.73
CA GLY A 134 -12.73 -2.16 -3.44
C GLY A 134 -11.63 -2.94 -2.71
N GLY A 135 -10.72 -2.23 -2.06
CA GLY A 135 -9.49 -2.77 -1.47
C GLY A 135 -8.28 -2.78 -2.40
N ASP A 136 -8.45 -2.57 -3.72
CA ASP A 136 -7.32 -2.45 -4.64
C ASP A 136 -6.67 -1.06 -4.53
N TYR A 137 -5.35 -1.02 -4.68
CA TYR A 137 -4.59 0.24 -4.67
C TYR A 137 -4.28 0.71 -6.10
N ILE A 138 -4.36 2.02 -6.31
CA ILE A 138 -4.04 2.70 -7.57
C ILE A 138 -3.13 3.90 -7.32
N GLY A 139 -2.38 4.33 -8.34
CA GLY A 139 -1.66 5.59 -8.30
C GLY A 139 -2.59 6.79 -8.17
N LYS A 140 -2.45 7.56 -7.10
CA LYS A 140 -3.28 8.75 -6.82
C LYS A 140 -2.66 10.05 -7.31
N PHE A 141 -1.33 10.09 -7.40
CA PHE A 141 -0.59 11.29 -7.74
C PHE A 141 0.67 10.98 -8.54
N GLY A 142 1.28 12.01 -9.13
CA GLY A 142 2.61 11.95 -9.76
C GLY A 142 2.77 10.87 -10.83
N VAL A 143 3.98 10.31 -10.90
CA VAL A 143 4.35 9.18 -11.77
C VAL A 143 3.50 7.95 -11.47
N GLU A 144 3.19 7.67 -10.21
CA GLU A 144 2.35 6.53 -9.83
C GLU A 144 1.00 6.55 -10.53
N ARG A 145 0.34 7.72 -10.63
CA ARG A 145 -0.93 7.88 -11.35
C ARG A 145 -0.75 7.92 -12.86
N THR A 146 0.16 8.76 -13.34
CA THR A 146 0.32 8.99 -14.80
C THR A 146 0.85 7.77 -15.54
N GLN A 147 1.64 6.92 -14.87
CA GLN A 147 2.20 5.68 -15.41
C GLN A 147 1.50 4.42 -14.87
N GLU A 148 0.31 4.54 -14.26
CA GLU A 148 -0.45 3.42 -13.68
C GLU A 148 -0.60 2.25 -14.66
N GLY A 149 -0.93 2.54 -15.94
CA GLY A 149 -1.10 1.52 -16.97
C GLY A 149 0.16 0.70 -17.27
N PHE A 150 1.35 1.25 -17.06
CA PHE A 150 2.61 0.54 -17.20
C PHE A 150 3.04 -0.12 -15.88
N LEU A 151 2.89 0.59 -14.77
CA LEU A 151 3.35 0.17 -13.45
C LEU A 151 2.53 -0.98 -12.89
N ARG A 152 1.22 -1.03 -13.11
CA ARG A 152 0.34 -1.99 -12.42
C ARG A 152 0.65 -3.46 -12.75
N GLY A 153 0.92 -3.76 -14.02
CA GLY A 153 0.95 -5.13 -14.50
C GLY A 153 -0.45 -5.75 -14.63
N GLU A 154 -0.49 -7.06 -14.88
CA GLU A 154 -1.74 -7.80 -15.12
C GLU A 154 -2.00 -8.79 -13.98
N PRO A 155 -3.19 -8.76 -13.35
CA PRO A 155 -3.52 -9.68 -12.27
C PRO A 155 -3.65 -11.11 -12.78
N GLY A 156 -3.10 -12.03 -11.99
CA GLY A 156 -3.29 -13.46 -12.16
C GLY A 156 -4.55 -13.93 -11.43
N GLY A 157 -4.92 -15.20 -11.63
CA GLY A 157 -6.13 -15.78 -11.09
C GLY A 157 -5.96 -17.24 -10.73
N ARG A 158 -6.85 -17.73 -9.86
CA ARG A 158 -7.03 -19.16 -9.63
C ARG A 158 -8.50 -19.48 -9.83
N GLN A 159 -8.77 -20.48 -10.66
CA GLN A 159 -10.09 -21.08 -10.75
C GLN A 159 -10.19 -22.15 -9.67
N VAL A 160 -11.14 -21.98 -8.76
CA VAL A 160 -11.35 -22.89 -7.63
C VAL A 160 -12.73 -23.51 -7.70
N GLU A 161 -12.81 -24.81 -7.46
CA GLU A 161 -14.09 -25.48 -7.18
C GLU A 161 -14.41 -25.28 -5.71
N VAL A 162 -15.63 -24.82 -5.42
CA VAL A 162 -16.13 -24.62 -4.06
C VAL A 162 -17.32 -25.52 -3.77
N ASN A 163 -17.49 -25.96 -2.54
CA ASN A 163 -18.71 -26.65 -2.11
C ASN A 163 -19.88 -25.66 -1.89
N ALA A 164 -21.06 -26.17 -1.55
CA ALA A 164 -22.26 -25.35 -1.30
C ALA A 164 -22.07 -24.31 -0.16
N ASN A 165 -21.11 -24.55 0.73
CA ASN A 165 -20.73 -23.67 1.81
C ASN A 165 -19.57 -22.73 1.43
N GLY A 166 -19.20 -22.62 0.15
CA GLY A 166 -18.13 -21.74 -0.35
C GLY A 166 -16.71 -22.16 0.01
N GLN A 167 -16.50 -23.37 0.52
CA GLN A 167 -15.17 -23.88 0.86
C GLN A 167 -14.45 -24.36 -0.39
N ILE A 168 -13.20 -23.96 -0.56
CA ILE A 168 -12.35 -24.38 -1.68
C ILE A 168 -12.06 -25.88 -1.55
N MET A 169 -12.54 -26.67 -2.51
CA MET A 169 -12.33 -28.11 -2.60
C MET A 169 -11.07 -28.42 -3.42
N ARG A 170 -10.87 -27.70 -4.53
CA ARG A 170 -9.70 -27.84 -5.41
C ARG A 170 -9.42 -26.59 -6.23
N ILE A 171 -8.17 -26.43 -6.64
CA ILE A 171 -7.76 -25.43 -7.63
C ILE A 171 -7.72 -26.13 -8.99
N LEU A 172 -8.58 -25.71 -9.92
CA LEU A 172 -8.70 -26.28 -11.27
C LEU A 172 -7.63 -25.72 -12.22
N GLN A 173 -7.38 -24.42 -12.13
CA GLN A 173 -6.43 -23.71 -12.99
C GLN A 173 -5.82 -22.55 -12.23
N THR A 174 -4.55 -22.27 -12.50
CA THR A 174 -3.85 -21.09 -12.00
C THR A 174 -3.25 -20.35 -13.19
N VAL A 175 -3.51 -19.05 -13.26
CA VAL A 175 -2.89 -18.11 -14.21
C VAL A 175 -2.00 -17.18 -13.39
N SER A 176 -0.69 -17.22 -13.65
CA SER A 176 0.28 -16.37 -12.97
C SER A 176 0.09 -14.90 -13.35
N PRO A 177 0.26 -13.95 -12.41
CA PRO A 177 0.24 -12.53 -12.72
C PRO A 177 1.43 -12.14 -13.61
N LYS A 178 1.28 -11.08 -14.40
CA LYS A 178 2.41 -10.47 -15.12
C LYS A 178 2.84 -9.19 -14.41
N PRO A 179 4.13 -9.05 -14.07
CA PRO A 179 4.60 -7.85 -13.39
C PRO A 179 4.44 -6.61 -14.26
N GLY A 180 4.29 -5.46 -13.60
CA GLY A 180 4.33 -4.17 -14.28
C GLY A 180 5.71 -3.84 -14.84
N ARG A 181 5.73 -2.90 -15.78
CA ARG A 181 6.97 -2.39 -16.39
C ARG A 181 7.61 -1.36 -15.48
N ASN A 182 8.94 -1.42 -15.38
CA ASN A 182 9.70 -0.40 -14.67
C ASN A 182 9.66 0.93 -15.44
N VAL A 183 9.59 2.03 -14.70
CA VAL A 183 9.64 3.40 -15.24
C VAL A 183 10.99 4.00 -14.84
N HIS A 184 11.77 4.43 -15.83
CA HIS A 184 12.98 5.23 -15.60
C HIS A 184 12.64 6.70 -15.79
N LEU A 185 12.94 7.49 -14.78
CA LEU A 185 12.77 8.94 -14.82
C LEU A 185 14.04 9.62 -15.31
N THR A 186 13.90 10.85 -15.75
CA THR A 186 15.03 11.75 -16.02
C THR A 186 15.60 12.39 -14.75
N LEU A 187 14.89 12.20 -13.63
CA LEU A 187 15.22 12.75 -12.33
C LEU A 187 16.61 12.28 -11.88
N ASP A 188 17.39 13.22 -11.37
CA ASP A 188 18.61 12.95 -10.62
C ASP A 188 18.27 13.00 -9.13
N ARG A 189 18.35 11.84 -8.45
CA ARG A 189 17.94 11.72 -7.05
C ARG A 189 18.73 12.66 -6.13
N ASP A 190 20.03 12.77 -6.34
CA ASP A 190 20.90 13.59 -5.49
C ASP A 190 20.61 15.08 -5.69
N LEU A 191 20.38 15.50 -6.94
CA LEU A 191 19.98 16.88 -7.22
C LEU A 191 18.59 17.20 -6.64
N GLN A 192 17.63 16.27 -6.76
CA GLN A 192 16.30 16.42 -6.18
C GLN A 192 16.38 16.61 -4.66
N GLN A 193 17.10 15.73 -3.97
CA GLN A 193 17.28 15.81 -2.53
C GLN A 193 17.90 17.15 -2.15
N ARG A 194 18.95 17.58 -2.87
CA ARG A 194 19.60 18.85 -2.58
C ARG A 194 18.67 20.05 -2.78
N ALA A 195 17.82 20.03 -3.81
CA ALA A 195 16.85 21.08 -4.06
C ALA A 195 15.79 21.16 -2.93
N GLU A 196 15.34 20.02 -2.41
CA GLU A 196 14.38 19.96 -1.31
C GLU A 196 14.97 20.44 0.02
N GLU A 197 16.21 20.05 0.33
CA GLU A 197 16.96 20.57 1.49
C GLU A 197 17.08 22.11 1.45
N LEU A 198 17.33 22.67 0.26
CA LEU A 198 17.44 24.12 0.09
C LEU A 198 16.09 24.86 0.21
N LEU A 199 14.97 24.14 0.05
CA LEU A 199 13.60 24.67 0.23
C LEU A 199 13.03 24.37 1.62
N GLU A 200 13.80 23.76 2.52
CA GLU A 200 13.33 23.47 3.88
C GLU A 200 12.96 24.77 4.62
N GLY A 201 11.81 24.77 5.27
CA GLY A 201 11.27 25.94 5.96
C GLY A 201 10.67 27.02 5.05
N VAL A 202 10.71 26.85 3.73
CA VAL A 202 10.15 27.79 2.75
C VAL A 202 9.07 27.11 1.91
N ALA A 203 7.87 27.68 1.88
CA ALA A 203 6.83 27.24 0.95
C ALA A 203 7.15 27.74 -0.46
N GLY A 204 7.40 26.82 -1.40
CA GLY A 204 7.81 27.18 -2.76
C GLY A 204 8.15 25.97 -3.61
N ALA A 205 8.72 26.22 -4.79
CA ALA A 205 9.13 25.19 -5.72
C ALA A 205 10.45 25.55 -6.43
N ALA A 206 11.14 24.52 -6.91
CA ALA A 206 12.33 24.65 -7.75
C ALA A 206 12.32 23.56 -8.82
N VAL A 207 12.60 23.95 -10.07
CA VAL A 207 12.69 23.02 -11.20
C VAL A 207 14.05 23.19 -11.88
N ALA A 208 14.79 22.09 -12.01
CA ALA A 208 16.02 22.03 -12.77
C ALA A 208 15.77 21.28 -14.08
N VAL A 209 15.96 21.96 -15.21
CA VAL A 209 15.74 21.44 -16.56
C VAL A 209 17.06 21.41 -17.31
N GLU A 210 17.34 20.31 -17.99
CA GLU A 210 18.40 20.21 -18.99
C GLU A 210 17.90 20.86 -20.31
N PRO A 211 18.39 22.05 -20.71
CA PRO A 211 17.75 22.82 -21.79
C PRO A 211 17.82 22.16 -23.16
N THR A 212 18.83 21.32 -23.38
CA THR A 212 19.07 20.65 -24.67
C THR A 212 18.11 19.49 -24.93
N THR A 213 17.62 18.83 -23.88
CA THR A 213 16.76 17.63 -23.97
C THR A 213 15.34 17.89 -23.45
N GLY A 214 15.16 18.93 -22.64
CA GLY A 214 13.93 19.16 -21.87
C GLY A 214 13.78 18.22 -20.67
N HIS A 215 14.81 17.43 -20.33
CA HIS A 215 14.77 16.54 -19.19
C HIS A 215 14.63 17.31 -17.88
N ILE A 216 13.71 16.84 -17.03
CA ILE A 216 13.56 17.35 -15.67
C ILE A 216 14.54 16.59 -14.78
N LEU A 217 15.56 17.28 -14.28
CA LEU A 217 16.59 16.73 -13.40
C LEU A 217 16.17 16.79 -11.93
N ALA A 218 15.44 17.85 -11.55
CA ALA A 218 14.81 17.99 -10.25
C ALA A 218 13.51 18.80 -10.39
N MET A 219 12.51 18.47 -9.60
CA MET A 219 11.22 19.15 -9.47
C MET A 219 10.80 19.07 -8.00
N ALA A 220 11.28 20.02 -7.21
CA ALA A 220 11.07 20.10 -5.77
C ALA A 220 9.88 21.01 -5.44
N SER A 221 9.05 20.60 -4.49
CA SER A 221 7.93 21.37 -3.95
C SER A 221 7.94 21.25 -2.43
N SER A 222 7.87 22.38 -1.74
CA SER A 222 7.93 22.47 -0.28
C SER A 222 6.70 23.21 0.28
N PRO A 223 6.15 22.78 1.43
CA PRO A 223 6.52 21.59 2.19
C PRO A 223 6.12 20.27 1.49
N THR A 224 6.79 19.18 1.85
CA THR A 224 6.57 17.82 1.33
C THR A 224 5.79 16.95 2.33
N PHE A 225 5.51 15.71 1.97
CA PHE A 225 4.81 14.71 2.77
C PHE A 225 5.44 13.32 2.59
N ASN A 226 5.24 12.43 3.56
CA ASN A 226 5.74 11.05 3.47
C ASN A 226 4.74 10.18 2.69
N GLN A 227 5.14 9.66 1.54
CA GLN A 227 4.27 8.86 0.67
C GLN A 227 3.84 7.52 1.31
N ASN A 228 4.67 6.96 2.19
CA ASN A 228 4.41 5.65 2.80
C ASN A 228 3.21 5.68 3.76
N THR A 229 2.82 6.85 4.30
CA THR A 229 1.65 6.97 5.19
C THR A 229 0.34 6.67 4.46
N PHE A 230 0.27 6.91 3.14
CA PHE A 230 -0.89 6.59 2.31
C PHE A 230 -1.00 5.11 1.99
N VAL A 231 0.14 4.43 1.85
CA VAL A 231 0.16 3.03 1.46
C VAL A 231 -0.42 2.14 2.56
N SER A 232 -0.17 2.44 3.83
CA SER A 232 -0.70 1.68 4.98
C SER A 232 -2.13 2.06 5.39
N GLY A 233 -2.76 3.00 4.69
CA GLY A 233 -3.97 3.67 5.17
C GLY A 233 -3.58 4.79 6.13
N ILE A 234 -3.78 6.04 5.71
CA ILE A 234 -3.46 7.21 6.52
C ILE A 234 -4.45 7.34 7.68
N SER A 235 -3.96 7.65 8.88
CA SER A 235 -4.85 7.93 10.01
C SER A 235 -5.60 9.25 9.81
N SER A 236 -6.78 9.39 10.40
CA SER A 236 -7.56 10.64 10.34
C SER A 236 -6.72 11.83 10.81
N ASP A 237 -6.02 11.72 11.94
CA ASP A 237 -5.19 12.80 12.48
C ASP A 237 -4.04 13.21 11.52
N ALA A 238 -3.40 12.22 10.88
CA ALA A 238 -2.33 12.49 9.92
C ALA A 238 -2.86 13.12 8.63
N TRP A 239 -4.02 12.69 8.17
CA TRP A 239 -4.70 13.28 7.02
C TRP A 239 -5.14 14.73 7.33
N ASP A 240 -5.76 14.96 8.48
CA ASP A 240 -6.21 16.28 8.93
C ASP A 240 -5.02 17.23 9.08
N SER A 241 -3.89 16.74 9.60
CA SER A 241 -2.65 17.53 9.70
C SER A 241 -2.11 17.96 8.33
N LEU A 242 -2.30 17.16 7.27
CA LEU A 242 -1.86 17.52 5.91
C LEU A 242 -2.82 18.50 5.24
N VAL A 243 -4.13 18.30 5.42
CA VAL A 243 -5.17 19.12 4.77
C VAL A 243 -5.36 20.48 5.45
N SER A 244 -5.23 20.54 6.78
CA SER A 244 -5.34 21.79 7.55
C SER A 244 -4.08 22.65 7.54
N ASN A 245 -2.95 22.11 7.03
CA ASN A 245 -1.69 22.83 7.00
C ASN A 245 -1.79 24.06 6.07
N PRO A 246 -1.50 25.28 6.57
CA PRO A 246 -1.66 26.52 5.79
C PRO A 246 -0.74 26.59 4.57
N TYR A 247 0.37 25.86 4.57
CA TYR A 247 1.34 25.80 3.48
C TYR A 247 1.02 24.73 2.42
N ARG A 248 -0.11 24.02 2.57
CA ARG A 248 -0.67 23.07 1.60
C ARG A 248 0.36 22.07 1.06
N PRO A 249 0.87 21.14 1.89
CA PRO A 249 1.90 20.18 1.51
C PRO A 249 1.47 19.21 0.41
N LEU A 250 0.17 18.96 0.24
CA LEU A 250 -0.34 18.06 -0.81
C LEU A 250 -0.31 18.68 -2.22
N GLU A 251 -0.22 20.00 -2.33
CA GLU A 251 -0.14 20.68 -3.62
C GLU A 251 1.29 20.59 -4.18
N ASN A 252 1.38 20.19 -5.45
CA ASN A 252 2.62 20.37 -6.20
C ASN A 252 2.70 21.83 -6.68
N LYS A 253 3.69 22.56 -6.19
CA LYS A 253 3.90 24.00 -6.50
C LYS A 253 4.81 24.22 -7.72
N ALA A 254 5.42 23.16 -8.23
CA ALA A 254 6.39 23.18 -9.31
C ALA A 254 5.77 23.11 -10.71
#